data_AF-A0A4U0UA68-F1
#
_entry.id   AF-A0A4U0UA68-F1
#
_cell.length_a   1.000
_cell.length_b   1.000
_cell.length_c   1.000
_cell.angle_alpha   90.00
_cell.angle_beta   90.00
_cell.angle_gamma   90.00
#
_symmetry.space_group_name_H-M   'P 1'
#
loop_
_entity.id
_entity.type
_entity.pdbx_description
1 polymer ?
#
loop_
_entity_poly.entity_id
_entity_poly.type
_entity_poly.pdbx_seq_one_letter_code
_entity_poly.pdbx_strand_id
1 'polypeptide(L)'
;MDWALPRLVTVAKASAWQYSSAADSEPGRNDSVNTNAACPADEMIPTPSTSHVDYNRVYEPAEDSYLLLDTLSASSESNWLRARFPPTSATPSAVEVGCGSGVVLAFIAANAERLLGRPDVTTFGIDVNEFACKATADTVSLAIKEAGPTNQSVFGGSINGDLMTSLRPGSVDILVCNPPYVPTEELPNESNLDEFADRADFGSDEAFDRDSRYLALAYAGGMDGMEVTNRLLDQLPEALSQHGAAYILLCAQNRPDAVKDRIRSWAHGWSAETVGSSGKKAGWEKLSIIRVWRS
;
A
#
# COMPACT_ATOMS: atom_id res chain seq x y z
N MET A 1 23.23 24.61 -7.12
CA MET A 1 23.81 23.82 -6.01
C MET A 1 22.67 23.54 -5.05
N ASP A 2 21.91 22.50 -5.39
CA ASP A 2 20.71 22.06 -4.69
C ASP A 2 21.08 21.29 -3.43
N TRP A 3 20.68 21.84 -2.29
CA TRP A 3 20.82 21.23 -0.97
C TRP A 3 19.46 20.71 -0.45
N ALA A 4 18.41 20.73 -1.29
CA ALA A 4 17.03 20.42 -0.93
C ALA A 4 16.65 18.93 -1.10
N LEU A 5 17.14 18.26 -2.15
CA LEU A 5 16.84 16.86 -2.46
C LEU A 5 17.30 15.85 -1.39
N PRO A 6 18.55 15.93 -0.85
CA PRO A 6 18.96 15.06 0.24
C PRO A 6 18.13 15.29 1.50
N ARG A 7 17.66 16.52 1.76
CA ARG A 7 16.83 16.84 2.92
C ARG A 7 15.40 16.31 2.79
N LEU A 8 14.80 16.27 1.61
CA LEU A 8 13.45 15.71 1.41
C LEU A 8 13.43 14.18 1.55
N VAL A 9 14.42 13.49 0.96
CA VAL A 9 14.62 12.05 1.19
C VAL A 9 14.96 11.76 2.66
N THR A 10 15.74 12.63 3.30
CA THR A 10 16.03 12.53 4.73
C THR A 10 14.82 12.88 5.59
N VAL A 11 13.89 13.75 5.19
CA VAL A 11 12.66 14.04 5.94
C VAL A 11 11.70 12.86 5.86
N ALA A 12 11.53 12.26 4.68
CA ALA A 12 10.76 11.03 4.50
C ALA A 12 11.39 9.83 5.26
N LYS A 13 12.72 9.76 5.33
CA LYS A 13 13.45 8.75 6.11
C LYS A 13 13.51 9.07 7.62
N ALA A 14 13.60 10.34 8.03
CA ALA A 14 13.79 10.74 9.43
C ALA A 14 12.49 10.72 10.23
N SER A 15 11.35 10.91 9.58
CA SER A 15 10.02 10.63 10.16
C SER A 15 9.85 9.15 10.55
N ALA A 16 10.64 8.24 9.97
CA ALA A 16 10.63 6.80 10.23
C ALA A 16 11.62 6.32 11.31
N TRP A 17 12.49 7.18 11.86
CA TRP A 17 13.51 6.82 12.86
C TRP A 17 13.13 7.26 14.26
N GLN A 18 11.99 6.79 14.78
CA GLN A 18 11.75 6.82 16.22
C GLN A 18 10.68 5.81 16.64
N TYR A 19 11.00 4.51 16.55
CA TYR A 19 10.54 3.56 17.56
C TYR A 19 11.44 2.30 17.54
N SER A 20 12.43 2.29 18.43
CA SER A 20 13.03 1.07 18.95
C SER A 20 12.59 0.95 20.40
N SER A 21 11.94 -0.17 20.70
CA SER A 21 11.68 -0.75 22.03
C SER A 21 11.63 0.22 23.23
N ALA A 22 10.42 0.54 23.68
CA ALA A 22 10.18 0.95 25.06
C ALA A 22 8.97 0.18 25.59
N ALA A 23 9.21 -1.06 26.01
CA ALA A 23 8.35 -1.75 26.95
C ALA A 23 8.70 -1.20 28.34
N ASP A 24 7.84 -0.32 28.86
CA ASP A 24 8.00 0.22 30.20
C ASP A 24 7.81 -0.90 31.24
N SER A 25 8.82 -1.01 32.11
CA SER A 25 8.87 -1.88 33.28
C SER A 25 8.33 -1.17 34.53
N GLU A 26 7.71 -2.00 35.40
CA GLU A 26 7.55 -1.90 36.88
C GLU A 26 6.12 -1.74 37.44
N PRO A 27 5.87 -2.09 38.72
CA PRO A 27 6.21 -3.32 39.44
C PRO A 27 4.97 -3.95 40.14
N GLY A 28 5.09 -5.20 40.61
CA GLY A 28 3.95 -6.06 40.97
C GLY A 28 3.29 -5.89 42.35
N ARG A 29 2.16 -6.60 42.54
CA ARG A 29 1.79 -7.36 43.75
C ARG A 29 0.50 -8.20 43.60
N ASN A 30 0.65 -9.49 43.89
CA ASN A 30 -0.21 -10.53 44.49
C ASN A 30 -1.73 -10.68 44.27
N ASP A 31 -2.04 -11.97 43.99
CA ASP A 31 -3.12 -12.84 44.49
C ASP A 31 -4.59 -12.55 44.10
N SER A 32 -5.12 -13.35 43.17
CA SER A 32 -6.17 -14.36 43.45
C SER A 32 -6.79 -14.91 42.16
N VAL A 33 -7.19 -16.18 42.22
CA VAL A 33 -7.72 -17.03 41.15
C VAL A 33 -8.99 -16.42 40.52
N ASN A 34 -9.06 -16.34 39.18
CA ASN A 34 -10.32 -16.56 38.49
C ASN A 34 -10.15 -16.99 37.02
N THR A 35 -11.00 -17.95 36.65
CA THR A 35 -11.15 -18.57 35.33
C THR A 35 -11.44 -17.55 34.24
N ASN A 36 -10.65 -17.55 33.17
CA ASN A 36 -11.09 -17.13 31.84
C ASN A 36 -10.18 -17.79 30.80
N ALA A 37 -10.80 -18.50 29.86
CA ALA A 37 -10.13 -18.93 28.64
C ALA A 37 -9.49 -17.69 28.00
N ALA A 38 -8.16 -17.65 27.97
CA ALA A 38 -7.45 -16.60 27.29
C ALA A 38 -7.88 -16.63 25.82
N CYS A 39 -8.48 -15.53 25.35
CA CYS A 39 -8.47 -15.22 23.92
C CYS A 39 -7.00 -15.29 23.48
N PRO A 40 -6.66 -16.05 22.43
CA PRO A 40 -5.28 -16.09 21.97
C PRO A 40 -4.88 -14.66 21.63
N ALA A 41 -3.72 -14.23 22.13
CA ALA A 41 -3.11 -12.97 21.76
C ALA A 41 -3.18 -12.84 20.24
N ASP A 42 -3.67 -11.69 19.75
CA ASP A 42 -3.77 -11.38 18.32
C ASP A 42 -2.41 -11.67 17.68
N GLU A 43 -2.32 -12.83 17.02
CA GLU A 43 -1.05 -13.37 16.55
C GLU A 43 -0.66 -12.52 15.35
N MET A 44 0.26 -11.57 15.57
CA MET A 44 0.73 -10.64 14.56
C MET A 44 1.14 -11.42 13.30
N ILE A 45 0.53 -11.04 12.18
CA ILE A 45 0.82 -11.66 10.88
C ILE A 45 2.22 -11.19 10.44
N PRO A 46 3.14 -12.09 10.07
CA PRO A 46 4.48 -11.69 9.68
C PRO A 46 4.48 -10.89 8.38
N THR A 47 5.33 -9.86 8.33
CA THR A 47 5.60 -9.09 7.12
C THR A 47 6.39 -9.93 6.12
N PRO A 48 5.99 -9.97 4.83
CA PRO A 48 6.75 -10.63 3.78
C PRO A 48 8.18 -10.08 3.63
N SER A 49 9.11 -10.94 3.25
CA SER A 49 10.49 -10.52 3.02
C SER A 49 10.65 -9.76 1.70
N THR A 50 11.21 -8.56 1.79
CA THR A 50 11.65 -7.73 0.65
C THR A 50 13.18 -7.64 0.58
N SER A 51 13.92 -8.57 1.21
CA SER A 51 15.39 -8.49 1.32
C SER A 51 16.15 -8.55 -0.02
N HIS A 52 15.47 -8.94 -1.10
CA HIS A 52 16.01 -9.01 -2.46
C HIS A 52 15.80 -7.71 -3.26
N VAL A 53 15.02 -6.76 -2.74
CA VAL A 53 14.64 -5.54 -3.43
C VAL A 53 15.80 -4.54 -3.41
N ASP A 54 16.11 -3.96 -4.58
CA ASP A 54 17.09 -2.89 -4.71
C ASP A 54 16.46 -1.52 -4.42
N TYR A 55 16.61 -1.05 -3.19
CA TYR A 55 16.02 0.20 -2.73
C TYR A 55 16.67 1.47 -3.29
N ASN A 56 17.69 1.35 -4.15
CA ASN A 56 18.17 2.50 -4.92
C ASN A 56 17.17 2.90 -6.02
N ARG A 57 16.30 1.97 -6.44
CA ARG A 57 15.36 2.17 -7.55
C ARG A 57 13.91 1.89 -7.18
N VAL A 58 13.65 1.27 -6.03
CA VAL A 58 12.31 0.88 -5.58
C VAL A 58 12.07 1.42 -4.17
N TYR A 59 10.84 1.83 -3.89
CA TYR A 59 10.47 2.32 -2.56
C TYR A 59 10.67 1.24 -1.48
N GLU A 60 11.44 1.58 -0.46
CA GLU A 60 11.63 0.74 0.72
C GLU A 60 10.38 0.81 1.61
N PRO A 61 9.80 -0.32 2.05
CA PRO A 61 8.69 -0.31 2.99
C PRO A 61 8.97 0.57 4.22
N ALA A 62 8.04 1.45 4.54
CA ALA A 62 8.14 2.38 5.66
C ALA A 62 6.85 2.41 6.50
N GLU A 63 6.71 3.39 7.40
CA GLU A 63 5.56 3.51 8.32
C GLU A 63 4.20 3.48 7.60
N ASP A 64 4.12 4.04 6.39
CA ASP A 64 2.93 4.05 5.54
C ASP A 64 2.55 2.66 5.02
N SER A 65 3.56 1.88 4.63
CA SER A 65 3.43 0.51 4.15
C SER A 65 2.96 -0.41 5.28
N TYR A 66 3.54 -0.26 6.47
CA TYR A 66 3.14 -1.04 7.65
C TYR A 66 1.75 -0.67 8.16
N LEU A 67 1.36 0.60 8.08
CA LEU A 67 0.00 1.02 8.41
C LEU A 67 -1.05 0.32 7.51
N LEU A 68 -0.74 0.08 6.24
CA LEU A 68 -1.59 -0.71 5.34
C LEU A 68 -1.74 -2.15 5.81
N LEU A 69 -0.64 -2.80 6.21
CA LEU A 69 -0.67 -4.19 6.72
C LEU A 69 -1.49 -4.29 8.02
N ASP A 70 -1.24 -3.39 8.95
CA ASP A 70 -1.95 -3.31 10.23
C ASP A 70 -3.44 -3.07 10.02
N THR A 71 -3.79 -2.17 9.09
CA THR A 71 -5.19 -1.84 8.78
C THR A 71 -5.91 -3.03 8.15
N LEU A 72 -5.29 -3.70 7.16
CA LEU A 72 -5.90 -4.86 6.50
C LEU A 72 -6.06 -6.05 7.45
N SER A 73 -5.12 -6.23 8.38
CA SER A 73 -5.13 -7.33 9.35
C SER A 73 -5.99 -7.07 10.59
N ALA A 74 -6.34 -5.81 10.87
CA ALA A 74 -7.25 -5.46 11.96
C ALA A 74 -8.54 -6.28 11.88
N SER A 75 -9.04 -6.74 13.03
CA SER A 75 -10.23 -7.60 13.07
C SER A 75 -11.46 -6.93 12.45
N SER A 76 -11.58 -5.61 12.54
CA SER A 76 -12.68 -4.87 11.90
C SER A 76 -12.66 -5.00 10.38
N GLU A 77 -11.48 -4.89 9.77
CA GLU A 77 -11.32 -4.89 8.32
C GLU A 77 -11.31 -6.28 7.73
N SER A 78 -10.58 -7.21 8.36
CA SER A 78 -10.61 -8.62 7.94
C SER A 78 -12.02 -9.21 8.06
N ASN A 79 -12.80 -8.89 9.11
CA ASN A 79 -14.20 -9.30 9.19
C ASN A 79 -15.08 -8.66 8.11
N TRP A 80 -14.83 -7.39 7.77
CA TRP A 80 -15.55 -6.72 6.69
C TRP A 80 -15.27 -7.37 5.33
N LEU A 81 -14.00 -7.65 5.02
CA LEU A 81 -13.59 -8.34 3.79
C LEU A 81 -14.15 -9.76 3.71
N ARG A 82 -14.10 -10.54 4.81
CA ARG A 82 -14.72 -11.87 4.92
C ARG A 82 -16.22 -11.85 4.60
N ALA A 83 -16.94 -10.85 5.13
CA ALA A 83 -18.36 -10.69 4.87
C ALA A 83 -18.65 -10.28 3.41
N ARG A 84 -17.74 -9.48 2.81
CA ARG A 84 -17.87 -9.01 1.42
C ARG A 84 -17.55 -10.08 0.39
N PHE A 85 -16.58 -10.96 0.68
CA PHE A 85 -16.06 -12.00 -0.22
C PHE A 85 -16.17 -13.40 0.41
N PRO A 86 -17.39 -13.90 0.68
CA PRO A 86 -17.57 -15.20 1.33
C PRO A 86 -16.99 -16.33 0.48
N PRO A 87 -16.65 -17.50 1.06
CA PRO A 87 -16.09 -18.64 0.33
C PRO A 87 -16.97 -19.16 -0.83
N THR A 88 -18.26 -18.82 -0.85
CA THR A 88 -19.21 -19.15 -1.92
C THR A 88 -19.13 -18.21 -3.14
N SER A 89 -18.45 -17.06 -3.00
CA SER A 89 -18.23 -16.11 -4.10
C SER A 89 -17.03 -16.52 -4.96
N ALA A 90 -16.96 -15.98 -6.17
CA ALA A 90 -15.78 -16.13 -7.03
C ALA A 90 -14.50 -15.65 -6.30
N THR A 91 -13.34 -16.19 -6.69
CA THR A 91 -12.04 -15.74 -6.17
C THR A 91 -11.89 -14.23 -6.39
N PRO A 92 -11.69 -13.42 -5.33
CA PRO A 92 -11.58 -11.99 -5.47
C PRO A 92 -10.28 -11.61 -6.18
N SER A 93 -10.35 -10.56 -6.99
CA SER A 93 -9.19 -9.91 -7.62
C SER A 93 -8.69 -8.76 -6.75
N ALA A 94 -7.48 -8.88 -6.21
CA ALA A 94 -6.79 -7.84 -5.47
C ALA A 94 -5.74 -7.15 -6.36
N VAL A 95 -5.78 -5.82 -6.43
CA VAL A 95 -4.87 -5.01 -7.22
C VAL A 95 -4.19 -3.97 -6.35
N GLU A 96 -2.87 -3.92 -6.38
CA GLU A 96 -2.09 -2.83 -5.78
C GLU A 96 -1.62 -1.86 -6.87
N VAL A 97 -2.05 -0.59 -6.78
CA VAL A 97 -1.59 0.50 -7.67
C VAL A 97 -0.46 1.25 -6.99
N GLY A 98 0.67 1.38 -7.68
CA GLY A 98 1.94 1.83 -7.10
C GLY A 98 2.54 0.74 -6.22
N CYS A 99 2.68 -0.47 -6.74
CA CYS A 99 3.02 -1.65 -5.93
C CYS A 99 4.43 -1.63 -5.33
N GLY A 100 5.37 -0.85 -5.86
CA GLY A 100 6.67 -0.64 -5.25
C GLY A 100 7.44 -1.94 -5.00
N SER A 101 7.80 -2.20 -3.75
CA SER A 101 8.45 -3.46 -3.35
C SER A 101 7.52 -4.68 -3.41
N GLY A 102 6.20 -4.48 -3.50
CA GLY A 102 5.18 -5.52 -3.50
C GLY A 102 4.84 -6.07 -2.12
N VAL A 103 5.34 -5.46 -1.03
CA VAL A 103 5.14 -5.98 0.34
C VAL A 103 3.67 -6.06 0.74
N VAL A 104 2.83 -5.12 0.31
CA VAL A 104 1.40 -5.09 0.66
C VAL A 104 0.63 -6.13 -0.13
N LEU A 105 0.82 -6.20 -1.45
CA LEU A 105 0.22 -7.25 -2.27
C LEU A 105 0.67 -8.66 -1.86
N ALA A 106 1.94 -8.82 -1.49
CA ALA A 106 2.49 -10.08 -0.97
C ALA A 106 1.87 -10.46 0.37
N PHE A 107 1.61 -9.49 1.25
CA PHE A 107 0.93 -9.72 2.52
C PHE A 107 -0.51 -10.19 2.30
N ILE A 108 -1.22 -9.59 1.34
CA ILE A 108 -2.57 -10.02 0.96
C ILE A 108 -2.56 -11.45 0.43
N ALA A 109 -1.65 -11.75 -0.50
CA ALA A 109 -1.55 -13.08 -1.12
C ALA A 109 -1.17 -14.17 -0.10
N ALA A 110 -0.17 -13.92 0.74
CA ALA A 110 0.29 -14.90 1.72
C ALA A 110 -0.76 -15.17 2.83
N ASN A 111 -1.63 -14.21 3.12
CA ASN A 111 -2.52 -14.26 4.28
C ASN A 111 -4.01 -14.27 3.92
N ALA A 112 -4.38 -14.72 2.72
CA ALA A 112 -5.77 -14.79 2.27
C ALA A 112 -6.71 -15.45 3.28
N GLU A 113 -6.29 -16.52 3.94
CA GLU A 113 -7.12 -17.21 4.95
C GLU A 113 -7.39 -16.33 6.18
N ARG A 114 -6.39 -15.56 6.63
CA ARG A 114 -6.51 -14.65 7.77
C ARG A 114 -7.28 -13.38 7.41
N LEU A 115 -7.08 -12.84 6.21
CA LEU A 115 -7.69 -11.56 5.81
C LEU A 115 -9.09 -11.73 5.23
N LEU A 116 -9.31 -12.78 4.43
CA LEU A 116 -10.52 -13.00 3.63
C LEU A 116 -11.33 -14.22 4.10
N GLY A 117 -10.78 -15.07 4.99
CA GLY A 117 -11.48 -16.28 5.46
C GLY A 117 -11.60 -17.36 4.39
N ARG A 118 -10.77 -17.30 3.35
CA ARG A 118 -10.72 -18.23 2.22
C ARG A 118 -9.27 -18.44 1.80
N PRO A 119 -8.91 -19.58 1.19
CA PRO A 119 -7.52 -19.89 0.88
C PRO A 119 -6.97 -19.13 -0.33
N ASP A 120 -7.82 -18.44 -1.09
CA ASP A 120 -7.52 -17.94 -2.43
C ASP A 120 -7.84 -16.45 -2.62
N VAL A 121 -6.93 -15.76 -3.30
CA VAL A 121 -7.09 -14.43 -3.89
C VAL A 121 -6.22 -14.37 -5.15
N THR A 122 -6.68 -13.70 -6.20
CA THR A 122 -5.83 -13.42 -7.37
C THR A 122 -5.25 -12.02 -7.24
N THR A 123 -3.93 -11.87 -7.32
CA THR A 123 -3.25 -10.60 -7.11
C THR A 123 -2.61 -10.06 -8.39
N PHE A 124 -2.70 -8.74 -8.60
CA PHE A 124 -2.02 -8.02 -9.67
C PHE A 124 -1.35 -6.75 -9.12
N GLY A 125 -0.12 -6.47 -9.55
CA GLY A 125 0.56 -5.20 -9.27
C GLY A 125 0.49 -4.27 -10.47
N ILE A 126 0.39 -2.96 -10.24
CA ILE A 126 0.59 -1.95 -11.27
C ILE A 126 1.59 -0.92 -10.75
N ASP A 127 2.60 -0.61 -11.56
CA ASP A 127 3.55 0.44 -11.23
C ASP A 127 4.09 1.09 -12.51
N VAL A 128 4.32 2.39 -12.48
CA VAL A 128 5.00 3.12 -13.57
C VAL A 128 6.49 2.76 -13.63
N ASN A 129 7.06 2.28 -12.53
CA ASN A 129 8.44 1.84 -12.43
C ASN A 129 8.57 0.34 -12.75
N GLU A 130 9.29 0.00 -13.83
CA GLU A 130 9.51 -1.40 -14.21
C GLU A 130 10.31 -2.21 -13.18
N PHE A 131 11.18 -1.57 -12.40
CA PHE A 131 11.93 -2.23 -11.32
C PHE A 131 11.00 -2.60 -10.16
N ALA A 132 10.00 -1.77 -9.87
CA ALA A 132 8.95 -2.07 -8.89
C ALA A 132 8.08 -3.25 -9.35
N CYS A 133 7.71 -3.28 -10.64
CA CYS A 133 6.99 -4.41 -11.22
C CYS A 133 7.74 -5.74 -11.06
N LYS A 134 9.06 -5.75 -11.31
CA LYS A 134 9.93 -6.92 -11.13
C LYS A 134 10.07 -7.31 -9.66
N ALA A 135 10.36 -6.34 -8.78
CA ALA A 135 10.46 -6.56 -7.33
C ALA A 135 9.16 -7.14 -6.74
N THR A 136 8.01 -6.62 -7.17
CA THR A 136 6.70 -7.12 -6.76
C THR A 136 6.48 -8.57 -7.18
N ALA A 137 6.88 -8.92 -8.40
CA ALA A 137 6.74 -10.29 -8.88
C ALA A 137 7.55 -11.30 -8.03
N ASP A 138 8.78 -10.95 -7.69
CA ASP A 138 9.63 -11.78 -6.84
C ASP A 138 9.09 -11.86 -5.40
N THR A 139 8.68 -10.72 -4.83
CA THR A 139 8.15 -10.62 -3.45
C THR A 139 6.86 -11.42 -3.28
N VAL A 140 5.88 -11.26 -4.17
CA VAL A 140 4.60 -11.98 -4.07
C VAL A 140 4.81 -13.48 -4.29
N SER A 141 5.64 -13.87 -5.26
CA SER A 141 5.93 -15.28 -5.53
C SER A 141 6.61 -15.96 -4.34
N LEU A 142 7.55 -15.28 -3.69
CA LEU A 142 8.21 -15.79 -2.48
C LEU A 142 7.20 -15.94 -1.33
N ALA A 143 6.38 -14.92 -1.09
CA ALA A 143 5.41 -14.92 0.02
C ALA A 143 4.34 -16.02 -0.13
N ILE A 144 3.81 -16.25 -1.35
CA ILE A 144 2.88 -17.37 -1.62
C ILE A 144 3.56 -18.72 -1.34
N LYS A 145 4.82 -18.89 -1.75
CA LYS A 145 5.58 -20.12 -1.52
C LYS A 145 5.81 -20.39 -0.03
N GLU A 146 6.03 -19.34 0.77
CA GLU A 146 6.29 -19.43 2.21
C GLU A 146 5.01 -19.61 3.04
N ALA A 147 3.85 -19.14 2.56
CA ALA A 147 2.56 -19.23 3.24
C ALA A 147 2.07 -20.67 3.50
N GLY A 148 2.65 -21.65 2.82
CA GLY A 148 2.38 -23.07 3.03
C GLY A 148 1.29 -23.66 2.14
N PRO A 149 0.99 -24.96 2.29
CA PRO A 149 0.27 -25.74 1.29
C PRO A 149 -1.24 -25.48 1.22
N THR A 150 -1.82 -24.78 2.20
CA THR A 150 -3.25 -24.43 2.20
C THR A 150 -3.53 -23.13 1.44
N ASN A 151 -2.50 -22.32 1.18
CA ASN A 151 -2.62 -21.10 0.39
C ASN A 151 -2.82 -21.45 -1.09
N GLN A 152 -3.89 -20.92 -1.68
CA GLN A 152 -4.29 -21.10 -3.08
C GLN A 152 -4.32 -19.77 -3.84
N SER A 153 -3.63 -18.75 -3.30
CA SER A 153 -3.53 -17.44 -3.94
C SER A 153 -2.67 -17.53 -5.19
N VAL A 154 -3.02 -16.71 -6.17
CA VAL A 154 -2.38 -16.69 -7.48
C VAL A 154 -1.89 -15.28 -7.75
N PHE A 155 -0.59 -15.15 -8.02
CA PHE A 155 -0.06 -13.92 -8.59
C PHE A 155 -0.26 -13.92 -10.10
N GLY A 156 -1.12 -13.03 -10.60
CA GLY A 156 -1.44 -12.89 -12.01
C GLY A 156 -0.43 -12.07 -12.81
N GLY A 157 0.45 -11.33 -12.12
CA GLY A 157 1.53 -10.56 -12.74
C GLY A 157 1.56 -9.08 -12.33
N SER A 158 2.61 -8.40 -12.76
CA SER A 158 2.74 -6.93 -12.66
C SER A 158 2.52 -6.30 -14.03
N ILE A 159 1.83 -5.16 -14.06
CA ILE A 159 1.61 -4.34 -15.24
C ILE A 159 2.47 -3.09 -15.08
N ASN A 160 3.41 -2.87 -15.99
CA ASN A 160 4.05 -1.57 -16.08
C ASN A 160 3.07 -0.60 -16.76
N GLY A 161 2.54 0.37 -16.01
CA GLY A 161 1.48 1.22 -16.51
C GLY A 161 1.00 2.27 -15.51
N ASP A 162 0.15 3.16 -16.02
CA ASP A 162 -0.34 4.34 -15.31
C ASP A 162 -1.70 4.04 -14.64
N LEU A 163 -1.71 4.02 -13.30
CA LEU A 163 -2.89 3.79 -12.49
C LEU A 163 -3.69 2.54 -12.94
N MET A 164 -4.98 2.67 -13.25
CA MET A 164 -5.85 1.55 -13.64
C MET A 164 -6.20 1.55 -15.13
N THR A 165 -5.48 2.31 -15.97
CA THR A 165 -5.84 2.48 -17.39
C THR A 165 -5.82 1.17 -18.18
N SER A 166 -4.99 0.22 -17.76
CA SER A 166 -4.84 -1.09 -18.39
C SER A 166 -5.83 -2.14 -17.87
N LEU A 167 -6.67 -1.80 -16.90
CA LEU A 167 -7.60 -2.74 -16.27
C LEU A 167 -8.93 -2.78 -17.02
N ARG A 168 -9.56 -3.96 -16.97
CA ARG A 168 -10.92 -4.11 -17.45
C ARG A 168 -11.89 -3.39 -16.48
N PRO A 169 -12.87 -2.62 -16.99
CA PRO A 169 -13.89 -2.02 -16.12
C PRO A 169 -14.60 -3.06 -15.25
N GLY A 170 -14.79 -2.73 -13.98
CA GLY A 170 -15.50 -3.55 -13.00
C GLY A 170 -14.79 -4.86 -12.62
N SER A 171 -13.47 -4.97 -12.80
CA SER A 171 -12.71 -6.20 -12.55
C SER A 171 -11.92 -6.22 -11.23
N VAL A 172 -11.99 -5.17 -10.42
CA VAL A 172 -11.20 -5.07 -9.18
C VAL A 172 -12.10 -5.20 -7.96
N ASP A 173 -11.85 -6.22 -7.14
CA ASP A 173 -12.61 -6.48 -5.91
C ASP A 173 -11.94 -5.82 -4.69
N ILE A 174 -10.61 -5.86 -4.63
CA ILE A 174 -9.83 -5.23 -3.56
C ILE A 174 -8.77 -4.37 -4.23
N LEU A 175 -8.91 -3.05 -4.17
CA LEU A 175 -7.87 -2.14 -4.60
C LEU A 175 -7.08 -1.63 -3.40
N VAL A 176 -5.77 -1.59 -3.50
CA VAL A 176 -4.90 -0.94 -2.52
C VAL A 176 -4.03 0.07 -3.22
N CYS A 177 -3.84 1.24 -2.62
CA CYS A 177 -2.92 2.24 -3.13
C CYS A 177 -2.30 3.02 -1.97
N ASN A 178 -0.96 3.03 -1.95
CA ASN A 178 -0.16 4.02 -1.24
C ASN A 178 0.33 5.05 -2.28
N PRO A 179 -0.47 6.08 -2.61
CA PRO A 179 -0.12 7.00 -3.68
C PRO A 179 1.07 7.88 -3.27
N PRO A 180 1.83 8.46 -4.22
CA PRO A 180 2.80 9.49 -3.88
C PRO A 180 2.06 10.71 -3.32
N TYR A 181 2.24 10.98 -2.02
CA TYR A 181 1.47 11.99 -1.27
C TYR A 181 2.30 13.21 -0.86
N VAL A 182 3.58 13.29 -1.22
CA VAL A 182 4.45 14.42 -0.87
C VAL A 182 4.24 15.57 -1.86
N PRO A 183 3.89 16.79 -1.40
CA PRO A 183 3.74 17.93 -2.30
C PRO A 183 5.05 18.27 -3.03
N THR A 184 4.96 18.41 -4.35
CA THR A 184 6.07 18.85 -5.22
C THR A 184 5.59 19.93 -6.18
N GLU A 185 6.51 20.74 -6.72
CA GLU A 185 6.13 21.79 -7.69
C GLU A 185 5.55 21.20 -8.99
N GLU A 186 6.13 20.11 -9.46
CA GLU A 186 5.67 19.34 -10.62
C GLU A 186 5.84 17.83 -10.34
N LEU A 187 5.13 17.01 -11.11
CA LEU A 187 5.36 15.56 -11.13
C LEU A 187 6.64 15.24 -11.91
N PRO A 188 7.40 14.19 -11.54
CA PRO A 188 8.55 13.75 -12.31
C PRO A 188 8.12 13.40 -13.74
N ASN A 189 8.85 13.90 -14.73
CA ASN A 189 8.54 13.59 -16.12
C ASN A 189 8.99 12.16 -16.47
N GLU A 190 8.01 11.26 -16.66
CA GLU A 190 8.21 9.86 -17.01
C GLU A 190 8.85 9.68 -18.40
N SER A 191 8.61 10.59 -19.35
CA SER A 191 9.14 10.48 -20.72
C SER A 191 10.67 10.55 -20.80
N ASN A 192 11.31 11.09 -19.76
CA ASN A 192 12.76 11.19 -19.68
C ASN A 192 13.40 9.94 -19.05
N LEU A 193 12.62 8.93 -18.65
CA LEU A 193 13.15 7.63 -18.18
C LEU A 193 13.57 6.75 -19.35
N ASP A 194 12.85 6.84 -20.47
CA ASP A 194 13.18 6.16 -21.74
C ASP A 194 14.55 6.60 -22.29
N GLU A 195 14.95 7.86 -22.07
CA GLU A 195 16.28 8.38 -22.46
C GLU A 195 17.44 7.60 -21.79
N PHE A 196 17.19 6.94 -20.66
CA PHE A 196 18.15 6.12 -19.94
C PHE A 196 17.95 4.60 -20.11
N ALA A 197 16.90 4.16 -20.80
CA ALA A 197 16.62 2.73 -21.00
C ALA A 197 17.57 2.08 -22.03
N ASP A 198 18.04 2.84 -23.02
CA ASP A 198 18.76 2.32 -24.20
C ASP A 198 20.29 2.40 -24.13
N ARG A 199 20.89 2.84 -23.01
CA ARG A 199 22.36 2.99 -22.87
C ARG A 199 22.92 2.02 -21.83
N ALA A 200 23.87 1.17 -22.22
CA ALA A 200 24.50 0.19 -21.34
C ALA A 200 25.72 0.74 -20.58
N ASP A 201 26.32 1.83 -21.05
CA ASP A 201 27.47 2.49 -20.42
C ASP A 201 27.03 3.81 -19.78
N PHE A 202 26.79 3.80 -18.47
CA PHE A 202 26.60 5.01 -17.68
C PHE A 202 27.86 5.31 -16.86
N GLY A 203 28.23 6.60 -16.79
CA GLY A 203 29.10 7.06 -15.71
C GLY A 203 28.40 6.88 -14.35
N SER A 204 29.17 6.78 -13.26
CA SER A 204 28.63 6.62 -11.90
C SER A 204 27.58 7.67 -11.54
N ASP A 205 27.78 8.90 -12.03
CA ASP A 205 26.93 10.05 -11.71
C ASP A 205 25.60 10.00 -12.48
N GLU A 206 25.62 9.55 -13.75
CA GLU A 206 24.41 9.40 -14.57
C GLU A 206 23.51 8.26 -14.09
N ALA A 207 24.12 7.17 -13.61
CA ALA A 207 23.37 6.06 -13.01
C ALA A 207 22.66 6.49 -11.72
N PHE A 208 23.33 7.28 -10.88
CA PHE A 208 22.75 7.81 -9.65
C PHE A 208 21.57 8.76 -9.91
N ASP A 209 21.71 9.65 -10.90
CA ASP A 209 20.64 10.56 -11.31
C ASP A 209 19.41 9.81 -11.84
N ARG A 210 19.63 8.77 -12.66
CA ARG A 210 18.55 7.89 -13.14
C ARG A 210 17.84 7.19 -11.99
N ASP A 211 18.58 6.57 -11.08
CA ASP A 211 18.00 5.82 -9.96
C ASP A 211 17.22 6.74 -9.01
N SER A 212 17.71 7.97 -8.79
CA SER A 212 17.01 9.02 -8.04
C SER A 212 15.68 9.42 -8.68
N ARG A 213 15.58 9.43 -10.02
CA ARG A 213 14.32 9.72 -10.73
C ARG A 213 13.29 8.62 -10.54
N TYR A 214 13.70 7.35 -10.56
CA TYR A 214 12.79 6.23 -10.26
C TYR A 214 12.23 6.31 -8.85
N LEU A 215 13.04 6.70 -7.87
CA LEU A 215 12.56 6.91 -6.50
C LEU A 215 11.62 8.12 -6.37
N ALA A 216 11.83 9.17 -7.17
CA ALA A 216 10.95 10.34 -7.15
C ALA A 216 9.50 9.98 -7.51
N LEU A 217 9.28 9.01 -8.41
CA LEU A 217 7.93 8.53 -8.78
C LEU A 217 7.16 7.98 -7.57
N ALA A 218 7.86 7.43 -6.57
CA ALA A 218 7.22 6.80 -5.41
C ALA A 218 6.68 7.80 -4.39
N TYR A 219 7.17 9.04 -4.36
CA TYR A 219 6.75 10.02 -3.34
C TYR A 219 6.21 11.33 -3.90
N ALA A 220 6.60 11.77 -5.10
CA ALA A 220 6.22 13.07 -5.65
C ALA A 220 4.76 13.10 -6.10
N GLY A 221 3.91 13.75 -5.30
CA GLY A 221 2.45 13.79 -5.50
C GLY A 221 1.93 15.04 -6.21
N GLY A 222 2.81 15.95 -6.63
CA GLY A 222 2.45 17.20 -7.29
C GLY A 222 1.77 18.20 -6.36
N MET A 223 0.91 19.06 -6.91
CA MET A 223 0.20 20.09 -6.17
C MET A 223 -0.61 19.50 -5.00
N ASP A 224 -0.35 20.00 -3.80
CA ASP A 224 -0.89 19.51 -2.52
C ASP A 224 -0.67 18.01 -2.24
N GLY A 225 0.21 17.34 -2.99
CA GLY A 225 0.41 15.89 -2.92
C GLY A 225 -0.79 15.08 -3.38
N MET A 226 -1.63 15.65 -4.26
CA MET A 226 -2.94 15.09 -4.62
C MET A 226 -3.15 14.85 -6.11
N GLU A 227 -2.20 15.18 -6.99
CA GLU A 227 -2.41 15.04 -8.44
C GLU A 227 -2.65 13.58 -8.83
N VAL A 228 -1.78 12.67 -8.37
CA VAL A 228 -1.91 11.23 -8.62
C VAL A 228 -3.15 10.67 -7.91
N THR A 229 -3.36 11.04 -6.66
CA THR A 229 -4.52 10.61 -5.86
C THR A 229 -5.84 11.03 -6.51
N ASN A 230 -5.94 12.25 -7.06
CA ASN A 230 -7.15 12.71 -7.73
C ASN A 230 -7.45 11.88 -8.99
N ARG A 231 -6.43 11.58 -9.80
CA ARG A 231 -6.56 10.73 -10.98
C ARG A 231 -6.95 9.29 -10.61
N LEU A 232 -6.38 8.75 -9.53
CA LEU A 232 -6.76 7.44 -8.97
C LEU A 232 -8.25 7.45 -8.59
N LEU A 233 -8.69 8.45 -7.83
CA LEU A 233 -10.08 8.59 -7.37
C LEU A 233 -11.05 8.68 -8.55
N ASP A 234 -10.71 9.41 -9.61
CA ASP A 234 -11.57 9.56 -10.79
C ASP A 234 -11.74 8.25 -11.58
N GLN A 235 -10.79 7.32 -11.49
CA GLN A 235 -10.85 6.00 -12.13
C GLN A 235 -11.57 4.93 -11.28
N LEU A 236 -11.70 5.11 -9.96
CA LEU A 236 -12.31 4.11 -9.07
C LEU A 236 -13.74 3.70 -9.49
N PRO A 237 -14.63 4.62 -9.94
CA PRO A 237 -15.97 4.24 -10.33
C PRO A 237 -16.02 3.32 -11.55
N GLU A 238 -15.01 3.31 -12.41
CA GLU A 238 -14.97 2.40 -13.55
C GLU A 238 -14.23 1.10 -13.21
N ALA A 239 -13.17 1.17 -12.42
CA ALA A 239 -12.31 0.02 -12.13
C ALA A 239 -12.93 -0.99 -11.16
N LEU A 240 -13.57 -0.51 -10.07
CA LEU A 240 -14.08 -1.39 -9.01
C LEU A 240 -15.29 -2.21 -9.48
N SER A 241 -15.29 -3.49 -9.11
CA SER A 241 -16.43 -4.39 -9.27
C SER A 241 -17.63 -3.91 -8.45
N GLN A 242 -18.81 -4.49 -8.66
CA GLN A 242 -20.00 -4.13 -7.89
C GLN A 242 -19.82 -4.33 -6.37
N HIS A 243 -19.00 -5.29 -5.97
CA HIS A 243 -18.68 -5.57 -4.58
C HIS A 243 -17.33 -5.01 -4.15
N GLY A 244 -16.63 -4.34 -5.06
CA GLY A 244 -15.27 -3.88 -4.85
C GLY A 244 -15.14 -2.82 -3.76
N ALA A 245 -13.95 -2.79 -3.15
CA ALA A 245 -13.54 -1.77 -2.21
C ALA A 245 -12.09 -1.34 -2.49
N ALA A 246 -11.80 -0.06 -2.26
CA ALA A 246 -10.46 0.49 -2.34
C ALA A 246 -9.95 0.93 -0.95
N TYR A 247 -8.68 0.68 -0.67
CA TYR A 247 -7.95 1.13 0.50
C TYR A 247 -6.88 2.11 0.05
N ILE A 248 -7.02 3.38 0.44
CA ILE A 248 -6.16 4.46 -0.04
C ILE A 248 -5.53 5.16 1.14
N LEU A 249 -4.20 5.26 1.12
CA LEU A 249 -3.45 6.01 2.10
C LEU A 249 -3.49 7.50 1.79
N LEU A 250 -3.68 8.32 2.84
CA LEU A 250 -3.67 9.78 2.78
C LEU A 250 -2.95 10.33 4.01
N CYS A 251 -2.14 11.37 3.80
CA CYS A 251 -1.57 12.17 4.89
C CYS A 251 -2.50 13.32 5.31
N ALA A 252 -2.18 14.01 6.39
CA ALA A 252 -2.99 15.14 6.88
C ALA A 252 -3.15 16.27 5.84
N GLN A 253 -2.11 16.54 5.04
CA GLN A 253 -2.13 17.59 4.01
C GLN A 253 -3.14 17.28 2.90
N ASN A 254 -3.38 16.00 2.61
CA ASN A 254 -4.37 15.57 1.60
C ASN A 254 -5.82 15.84 2.02
N ARG A 255 -6.05 16.33 3.25
CA ARG A 255 -7.38 16.62 3.83
C ARG A 255 -8.34 15.43 3.70
N PRO A 256 -8.08 14.30 4.39
CA PRO A 256 -8.84 13.06 4.23
C PRO A 256 -10.35 13.20 4.40
N ASP A 257 -10.82 14.09 5.29
CA ASP A 257 -12.25 14.35 5.46
C ASP A 257 -12.88 15.00 4.22
N ALA A 258 -12.20 15.96 3.59
CA ALA A 258 -12.66 16.57 2.34
C ALA A 258 -12.66 15.56 1.18
N VAL A 259 -11.67 14.66 1.13
CA VAL A 259 -11.63 13.56 0.16
C VAL A 259 -12.83 12.62 0.34
N LYS A 260 -13.12 12.20 1.58
CA LYS A 260 -14.30 11.36 1.89
C LYS A 260 -15.60 12.06 1.52
N ASP A 261 -15.74 13.35 1.82
CA ASP A 261 -16.96 14.11 1.48
C ASP A 261 -17.15 14.24 -0.04
N ARG A 262 -16.07 14.45 -0.80
CA ARG A 262 -16.11 14.38 -2.27
C ARG A 262 -16.58 13.02 -2.75
N ILE A 263 -16.03 11.93 -2.22
CA ILE A 263 -16.40 10.56 -2.62
C ILE A 263 -17.88 10.27 -2.30
N ARG A 264 -18.35 10.66 -1.12
CA ARG A 264 -19.76 10.49 -0.72
C ARG A 264 -20.73 11.31 -1.59
N SER A 265 -20.24 12.35 -2.27
CA SER A 265 -21.03 13.14 -3.23
C SER A 265 -21.15 12.48 -4.62
N TRP A 266 -20.41 11.40 -4.89
CA TRP A 266 -20.50 10.67 -6.15
C TRP A 266 -21.89 10.03 -6.35
N ALA A 267 -22.32 9.95 -7.60
CA ALA A 267 -23.55 9.25 -7.95
C ALA A 267 -23.44 7.75 -7.63
N HIS A 268 -24.58 7.10 -7.42
CA HIS A 268 -24.67 5.64 -7.18
C HIS A 268 -24.21 5.15 -5.80
N GLY A 269 -24.31 6.00 -4.77
CA GLY A 269 -24.31 5.54 -3.37
C GLY A 269 -22.96 5.14 -2.80
N TRP A 270 -21.91 5.92 -3.11
CA TRP A 270 -20.57 5.66 -2.60
C TRP A 270 -20.42 6.00 -1.12
N SER A 271 -19.66 5.14 -0.43
CA SER A 271 -19.26 5.29 0.96
C SER A 271 -17.74 5.45 1.04
N ALA A 272 -17.28 6.23 2.01
CA ALA A 272 -15.87 6.40 2.31
C ALA A 272 -15.67 6.58 3.81
N GLU A 273 -14.87 5.74 4.44
CA GLU A 273 -14.62 5.77 5.88
C GLU A 273 -13.14 5.63 6.20
N THR A 274 -12.67 6.30 7.26
CA THR A 274 -11.32 6.07 7.77
C THR A 274 -11.29 4.76 8.55
N VAL A 275 -10.48 3.81 8.10
CA VAL A 275 -10.38 2.45 8.66
C VAL A 275 -9.04 2.18 9.33
N GLY A 276 -8.03 3.01 9.06
CA GLY A 276 -6.72 2.95 9.68
C GLY A 276 -6.15 4.34 9.94
N SER A 277 -5.31 4.49 10.97
CA SER A 277 -4.58 5.74 11.23
C SER A 277 -3.34 5.50 12.08
N SER A 278 -2.27 6.27 11.82
CA SER A 278 -1.06 6.27 12.65
C SER A 278 -1.24 6.92 14.04
N GLY A 279 -2.47 7.30 14.41
CA GLY A 279 -2.82 7.74 15.77
C GLY A 279 -2.62 9.24 16.03
N LYS A 280 -2.33 9.59 17.29
CA LYS A 280 -2.22 10.99 17.79
C LYS A 280 -0.82 11.60 17.62
N LYS A 281 -0.04 11.21 16.60
CA LYS A 281 1.10 12.04 16.18
C LYS A 281 0.51 13.39 15.72
N ALA A 282 0.74 14.45 16.48
CA ALA A 282 0.30 15.80 16.12
C ALA A 282 1.29 16.38 15.10
N GLY A 283 0.86 16.60 13.86
CA GLY A 283 1.71 17.20 12.84
C GLY A 283 1.38 16.75 11.41
N TRP A 284 2.29 17.10 10.50
CA TRP A 284 2.21 16.85 9.05
C TRP A 284 2.23 15.35 8.68
N GLU A 285 2.64 14.48 9.61
CA GLU A 285 2.87 13.04 9.41
C GLU A 285 1.66 12.17 9.80
N LYS A 286 0.51 12.75 10.13
CA LYS A 286 -0.66 11.92 10.46
C LYS A 286 -1.14 11.20 9.19
N LEU A 287 -0.97 9.90 9.18
CA LEU A 287 -1.41 9.01 8.12
C LEU A 287 -2.79 8.45 8.44
N SER A 288 -3.58 8.25 7.40
CA SER A 288 -4.91 7.66 7.47
C SER A 288 -5.14 6.78 6.26
N ILE A 289 -5.87 5.70 6.46
CA ILE A 289 -6.31 4.82 5.38
C ILE A 289 -7.81 4.96 5.29
N ILE A 290 -8.28 5.34 4.11
CA ILE A 290 -9.71 5.38 3.80
C ILE A 290 -10.10 4.12 3.04
N ARG A 291 -11.23 3.52 3.43
CA ARG A 291 -11.91 2.49 2.65
C ARG A 291 -13.01 3.15 1.84
N VAL A 292 -13.05 2.90 0.54
CA VAL A 292 -14.03 3.44 -0.42
C VAL A 292 -14.78 2.27 -1.06
N TRP A 293 -16.11 2.30 -1.08
CA TRP A 293 -16.92 1.22 -1.66
C TRP A 293 -18.30 1.70 -2.08
N ARG A 294 -19.01 0.90 -2.88
CA ARG A 294 -20.44 1.11 -3.18
C ARG A 294 -21.33 0.44 -2.13
N SER A 295 -22.25 1.23 -1.57
CA SER A 295 -23.23 0.78 -0.58
C SER A 295 -24.25 -0.19 -1.17
#